data_AF-A0AAN4YDF0-F1
#
_entry.id   AF-A0AAN4YDF0-F1
#
_cell.length_a   1.000
_cell.length_b   1.000
_cell.length_c   1.000
_cell.angle_alpha   90.00
_cell.angle_beta   90.00
_cell.angle_gamma   90.00
#
_symmetry.space_group_name_H-M   'P 1'
#
loop_
_entity.id
_entity.type
_entity.pdbx_description
1 polymer ?
#
loop_
_entity_poly.entity_id
_entity_poly.type
_entity_poly.pdbx_seq_one_letter_code
_entity_poly.pdbx_strand_id
1 'polypeptide(L)'
;MGTHQPLPSFLPVDNPTQPFWRTEPHPLDELRSTEALPGQSDIVIIGAGYSGVSIAYHLLKHLDGHNKPHPAITILEARQICSGATGRNDTNSTQVSGIKGAKACLSYTSGTLWPYKLILGLLSKVADSPAVNVQAFTPVTSVVSDSSGHIIHTPRGSVRTSKVVYASNAYTSGLLPEYSASIVPCRGICCHIGIPEGKTAPFLPYSYGIGTKTGESGGSYLISRPDGSIIVGGAQCTFIDRKDQWYAVIDDSTLIEPTKDYYNDFMQRTFKGWEDSGAYVKEIWTGSECFQAGGYPLG
;
A
#
# COMPACT_ATOMS: atom_id res chain seq x y z
N MET A 1 -32.33 49.82 -13.91
CA MET A 1 -31.02 49.76 -13.20
C MET A 1 -31.25 48.95 -11.93
N GLY A 2 -30.91 47.66 -11.96
CA GLY A 2 -31.04 46.79 -10.79
C GLY A 2 -29.98 47.18 -9.76
N THR A 3 -30.40 47.48 -8.53
CA THR A 3 -29.51 47.69 -7.40
C THR A 3 -28.77 46.37 -7.14
N HIS A 4 -27.49 46.29 -7.53
CA HIS A 4 -26.62 45.22 -7.05
C HIS A 4 -26.51 45.37 -5.54
N GLN A 5 -27.27 44.57 -4.79
CA GLN A 5 -26.99 44.41 -3.37
C GLN A 5 -25.55 43.90 -3.25
N PRO A 6 -24.72 44.51 -2.38
CA PRO A 6 -23.38 44.00 -2.14
C PRO A 6 -23.50 42.56 -1.64
N LEU A 7 -22.66 41.69 -2.18
CA LEU A 7 -22.58 40.30 -1.75
C LEU A 7 -22.33 40.25 -0.23
N PRO A 8 -22.87 39.23 0.47
CA PRO A 8 -22.64 39.08 1.91
C PRO A 8 -21.14 39.05 2.25
N SER A 9 -20.76 39.70 3.35
CA SER A 9 -19.35 39.86 3.76
C SER A 9 -18.63 38.55 4.11
N PHE A 10 -19.36 37.43 4.25
CA PHE A 10 -18.77 36.11 4.48
C PHE A 10 -18.28 35.42 3.20
N LEU A 11 -18.62 35.94 2.01
CA LEU A 11 -18.18 35.38 0.75
C LEU A 11 -16.70 35.72 0.47
N PRO A 12 -16.00 34.89 -0.32
CA PRO A 12 -14.65 35.22 -0.76
C PRO A 12 -14.61 36.55 -1.53
N VAL A 13 -13.52 37.31 -1.36
CA VAL A 13 -13.28 38.56 -2.11
C VAL A 13 -12.99 38.29 -3.58
N ASP A 14 -13.35 39.24 -4.46
CA ASP A 14 -13.22 39.11 -5.92
C ASP A 14 -11.78 38.97 -6.42
N ASN A 15 -10.81 39.56 -5.71
CA ASN A 15 -9.40 39.63 -6.11
C ASN A 15 -8.47 38.98 -5.07
N PRO A 16 -8.50 37.65 -4.90
CA PRO A 16 -7.58 36.97 -4.00
C PRO A 16 -6.15 36.99 -4.54
N THR A 17 -5.15 36.88 -3.67
CA THR A 17 -3.77 36.61 -4.12
C THR A 17 -3.70 35.25 -4.81
N GLN A 18 -3.00 35.21 -5.95
CA GLN A 18 -2.82 34.00 -6.76
C GLN A 18 -1.65 33.16 -6.22
N PRO A 19 -1.89 31.91 -5.77
CA PRO A 19 -0.81 31.01 -5.38
C PRO A 19 -0.04 30.52 -6.62
N PHE A 20 1.25 30.23 -6.45
CA PHE A 20 2.18 29.89 -7.54
C PHE A 20 1.68 28.76 -8.46
N TRP A 21 1.09 27.69 -7.92
CA TRP A 21 0.60 26.54 -8.71
C TRP A 21 -0.78 26.75 -9.34
N ARG A 22 -1.44 27.91 -9.14
CA ARG A 22 -2.64 28.30 -9.89
C ARG A 22 -2.33 29.23 -11.07
N THR A 23 -1.08 29.27 -11.53
CA THR A 23 -0.67 29.98 -12.75
C THR A 23 -0.96 29.19 -14.03
N GLU A 24 -1.10 27.87 -13.92
CA GLU A 24 -1.42 26.94 -15.01
C GLU A 24 -2.73 26.17 -14.69
N PRO A 25 -3.91 26.78 -14.89
CA PRO A 25 -5.18 26.15 -14.50
C PRO A 25 -5.54 24.95 -15.39
N HIS A 26 -6.11 23.91 -14.78
CA HIS A 26 -6.68 22.77 -15.50
C HIS A 26 -7.97 23.20 -16.24
N PRO A 27 -8.36 22.56 -17.36
CA PRO A 27 -9.63 22.86 -18.05
C PRO A 27 -10.90 22.74 -17.19
N LEU A 28 -10.81 22.11 -16.03
CA LEU A 28 -11.94 21.98 -15.09
C LEU A 28 -12.00 23.12 -14.07
N ASP A 29 -11.02 24.01 -14.02
CA ASP A 29 -10.92 25.06 -13.00
C ASP A 29 -12.14 26.00 -12.98
N GLU A 30 -12.72 26.24 -14.17
CA GLU A 30 -13.92 27.06 -14.37
C GLU A 30 -15.13 26.23 -14.84
N LEU A 31 -15.11 24.91 -14.61
CA LEU A 31 -16.15 24.01 -15.12
C LEU A 31 -17.54 24.46 -14.67
N ARG A 32 -18.42 24.69 -15.65
CA ARG A 32 -19.88 24.73 -15.49
C ARG A 32 -20.47 23.64 -16.36
N SER A 33 -21.09 22.64 -15.74
CA SER A 33 -21.64 21.48 -16.48
C SER A 33 -22.85 21.87 -17.34
N THR A 34 -23.60 22.88 -16.91
CA THR A 34 -24.73 23.48 -17.64
C THR A 34 -24.71 25.00 -17.47
N GLU A 35 -25.31 25.74 -18.41
CA GLU A 35 -25.41 27.21 -18.35
C GLU A 35 -26.30 27.67 -17.19
N ALA A 36 -27.48 27.05 -17.06
CA ALA A 36 -28.41 27.28 -15.96
C ALA A 36 -28.24 26.23 -14.87
N LEU A 37 -28.53 26.62 -13.62
CA LEU A 37 -28.59 25.68 -12.50
C LEU A 37 -29.73 24.67 -12.70
N PRO A 38 -29.57 23.41 -12.27
CA PRO A 38 -30.67 22.47 -12.24
C PRO A 38 -31.76 22.97 -11.28
N GLY A 39 -33.03 22.87 -11.67
CA GLY A 39 -34.17 23.29 -10.85
C GLY A 39 -34.36 22.46 -9.58
N GLN A 40 -33.79 21.24 -9.54
CA GLN A 40 -33.81 20.34 -8.39
C GLN A 40 -32.55 19.46 -8.40
N SER A 41 -32.08 19.07 -7.22
CA SER A 41 -30.99 18.10 -7.02
C SER A 41 -31.26 17.32 -5.74
N ASP A 42 -30.87 16.04 -5.70
CA ASP A 42 -31.05 15.20 -4.50
C ASP A 42 -30.05 15.58 -3.40
N ILE A 43 -28.83 15.99 -3.80
CA ILE A 43 -27.76 16.43 -2.90
C ILE A 43 -27.12 17.71 -3.44
N VAL A 44 -27.01 18.72 -2.59
CA VAL A 44 -26.26 19.95 -2.90
C VAL A 44 -25.05 20.05 -1.98
N ILE A 45 -23.87 20.20 -2.56
CA ILE A 45 -22.58 20.38 -1.88
C ILE A 45 -22.12 21.82 -2.08
N ILE A 46 -21.83 22.51 -0.98
CA ILE A 46 -21.32 23.89 -1.02
C ILE A 46 -19.80 23.87 -0.81
N GLY A 47 -19.07 24.27 -1.86
CA GLY A 47 -17.62 24.31 -1.94
C GLY A 47 -17.04 23.16 -2.78
N ALA A 48 -16.21 23.49 -3.76
CA ALA A 48 -15.50 22.53 -4.62
C ALA A 48 -14.01 22.41 -4.23
N GLY A 49 -13.74 22.41 -2.92
CA GLY A 49 -12.43 22.03 -2.35
C GLY A 49 -12.30 20.52 -2.13
N TYR A 50 -11.23 20.11 -1.42
CA TYR A 50 -10.94 18.70 -1.14
C TYR A 50 -12.15 17.94 -0.58
N SER A 51 -12.79 18.47 0.47
CA SER A 51 -13.92 17.81 1.13
C SER A 51 -15.14 17.66 0.21
N GLY A 52 -15.55 18.74 -0.47
CA GLY A 52 -16.77 18.72 -1.29
C GLY A 52 -16.67 17.78 -2.48
N VAL A 53 -15.54 17.82 -3.21
CA VAL A 53 -15.29 16.91 -4.34
C VAL A 53 -15.09 15.47 -3.86
N SER A 54 -14.39 15.26 -2.74
CA SER A 54 -14.19 13.93 -2.16
C SER A 54 -15.50 13.27 -1.73
N ILE A 55 -16.41 14.04 -1.09
CA ILE A 55 -17.75 13.55 -0.73
C ILE A 55 -18.50 13.07 -1.98
N ALA A 56 -18.56 13.89 -3.04
CA ALA A 56 -19.23 13.51 -4.28
C ALA A 56 -18.60 12.24 -4.89
N TYR A 57 -17.27 12.19 -4.99
CA TYR A 57 -16.54 11.03 -5.52
C TYR A 57 -16.84 9.74 -4.75
N HIS A 58 -16.76 9.78 -3.42
CA HIS A 58 -16.95 8.59 -2.60
C HIS A 58 -18.42 8.16 -2.55
N LEU A 59 -19.38 9.08 -2.61
CA LEU A 59 -20.80 8.73 -2.75
C LEU A 59 -21.06 7.94 -4.03
N LEU A 60 -20.56 8.43 -5.17
CA LEU A 60 -20.73 7.73 -6.46
C LEU A 60 -20.03 6.37 -6.44
N LYS A 61 -18.76 6.32 -6.03
CA LYS A 61 -17.97 5.07 -5.98
C LYS A 61 -18.55 4.02 -5.05
N HIS A 62 -19.13 4.42 -3.92
CA HIS A 62 -19.76 3.48 -2.99
C HIS A 62 -21.04 2.88 -3.59
N LEU A 63 -21.81 3.67 -4.35
CA LEU A 63 -23.04 3.21 -5.00
C LEU A 63 -22.79 2.29 -6.19
N ASP A 64 -21.70 2.52 -6.95
CA ASP A 64 -21.25 1.64 -8.04
C ASP A 64 -21.08 0.19 -7.56
N GLY A 65 -20.53 0.00 -6.35
CA GLY A 65 -20.34 -1.33 -5.75
C GLY A 65 -21.62 -2.06 -5.35
N HIS A 66 -22.77 -1.38 -5.35
CA HIS A 66 -24.05 -1.91 -4.89
C HIS A 66 -25.16 -1.88 -5.96
N ASN A 67 -24.85 -1.50 -7.21
CA ASN A 67 -25.78 -1.41 -8.33
C ASN A 67 -27.04 -0.59 -8.01
N LYS A 68 -26.89 0.48 -7.22
CA LYS A 68 -27.98 1.39 -6.80
C LYS A 68 -28.04 2.59 -7.74
N PRO A 69 -29.22 3.18 -7.99
CA PRO A 69 -29.32 4.43 -8.74
C PRO A 69 -28.53 5.54 -8.05
N HIS A 70 -27.80 6.34 -8.82
CA HIS A 70 -27.06 7.48 -8.31
C HIS A 70 -27.99 8.66 -8.02
N PRO A 71 -27.83 9.36 -6.88
CA PRO A 71 -28.54 10.61 -6.64
C PRO A 71 -28.04 11.69 -7.60
N ALA A 72 -28.91 12.65 -7.96
CA ALA A 72 -28.49 13.88 -8.60
C ALA A 72 -27.69 14.73 -7.59
N ILE A 73 -26.42 15.02 -7.91
CA ILE A 73 -25.52 15.79 -7.04
C ILE A 73 -25.14 17.11 -7.74
N THR A 74 -25.36 18.24 -7.07
CA THR A 74 -24.93 19.57 -7.51
C THR A 74 -23.84 20.10 -6.58
N ILE A 75 -22.67 20.48 -7.12
CA ILE A 75 -21.60 21.15 -6.37
C ILE A 75 -21.60 22.63 -6.74
N LEU A 76 -21.65 23.52 -5.75
CA LEU A 76 -21.64 24.97 -5.92
C LEU A 76 -20.35 25.55 -5.34
N GLU A 77 -19.55 26.25 -6.15
CA GLU A 77 -18.32 26.92 -5.74
C GLU A 77 -18.44 28.42 -5.97
N ALA A 78 -17.97 29.21 -5.00
CA ALA A 78 -18.11 30.67 -5.02
C ALA A 78 -17.10 31.34 -5.98
N ARG A 79 -16.00 30.65 -6.32
CA ARG A 79 -14.96 31.10 -7.26
C ARG A 79 -14.64 29.98 -8.27
N GLN A 80 -13.36 29.78 -8.60
CA GLN A 80 -12.88 28.61 -9.34
C GLN A 80 -12.80 27.37 -8.46
N ILE A 81 -12.88 26.19 -9.08
CA ILE A 81 -12.73 24.89 -8.41
C ILE A 81 -11.39 24.86 -7.66
N CYS A 82 -11.40 24.35 -6.43
CA CYS A 82 -10.20 24.26 -5.58
C CYS A 82 -9.51 25.61 -5.26
N SER A 83 -10.16 26.77 -5.46
CA SER A 83 -9.55 28.10 -5.21
C SER A 83 -9.37 28.46 -3.73
N GLY A 84 -10.01 27.71 -2.83
CA GLY A 84 -9.95 27.87 -1.37
C GLY A 84 -8.65 27.33 -0.76
N ALA A 85 -8.69 26.95 0.52
CA ALA A 85 -7.51 26.44 1.24
C ALA A 85 -6.83 25.26 0.54
N THR A 86 -7.61 24.35 -0.08
CA THR A 86 -7.08 23.17 -0.79
C THR A 86 -6.08 23.53 -1.89
N GLY A 87 -6.41 24.46 -2.79
CA GLY A 87 -5.51 24.89 -3.86
C GLY A 87 -4.59 26.04 -3.44
N ARG A 88 -4.39 26.27 -2.14
CA ARG A 88 -3.50 27.29 -1.58
C ARG A 88 -2.43 26.73 -0.65
N ASN A 89 -2.32 25.41 -0.54
CA ASN A 89 -1.20 24.73 0.13
C ASN A 89 -0.29 24.04 -0.90
N ASP A 90 1.02 24.10 -0.68
CA ASP A 90 2.01 23.46 -1.56
C ASP A 90 2.01 21.94 -1.33
N THR A 91 1.78 21.17 -2.40
CA THR A 91 2.16 19.77 -2.46
C THR A 91 2.69 19.46 -3.86
N ASN A 92 3.91 19.88 -4.19
CA ASN A 92 4.61 19.30 -5.34
C ASN A 92 5.01 17.85 -5.04
N SER A 93 4.03 16.95 -5.06
CA SER A 93 4.13 15.54 -4.72
C SER A 93 5.26 14.84 -5.48
N THR A 94 5.54 15.25 -6.72
CA THR A 94 6.65 14.73 -7.54
C THR A 94 8.01 15.22 -7.04
N GLN A 95 8.15 16.49 -6.62
CA GLN A 95 9.41 16.98 -6.05
C GLN A 95 9.70 16.36 -4.68
N VAL A 96 8.67 16.14 -3.87
CA VAL A 96 8.82 15.49 -2.56
C VAL A 96 9.14 14.00 -2.73
N SER A 97 8.32 13.26 -3.48
CA SER A 97 8.49 11.80 -3.61
C SER A 97 9.57 11.36 -4.60
N GLY A 98 9.96 12.22 -5.54
CA GLY A 98 10.77 11.83 -6.71
C GLY A 98 10.02 10.98 -7.73
N ILE A 99 8.76 10.59 -7.49
CA ILE A 99 7.99 9.71 -8.38
C ILE A 99 7.37 10.52 -9.52
N LYS A 100 7.60 10.05 -10.75
CA LYS A 100 7.08 10.65 -11.98
C LYS A 100 5.55 10.61 -12.02
N GLY A 101 4.92 11.77 -12.13
CA GLY A 101 3.48 11.88 -12.27
C GLY A 101 2.69 11.58 -10.98
N ALA A 102 3.35 11.64 -9.82
CA ALA A 102 2.69 11.49 -8.53
C ALA A 102 1.50 12.45 -8.41
N LYS A 103 0.33 11.93 -8.01
CA LYS A 103 -0.90 12.71 -7.83
C LYS A 103 -1.08 13.21 -6.39
N ALA A 104 -0.60 12.43 -5.44
CA ALA A 104 -0.58 12.74 -4.02
C ALA A 104 0.66 12.13 -3.38
N CYS A 105 1.12 12.71 -2.28
CA CYS A 105 2.21 12.18 -1.46
C CYS A 105 1.88 12.47 0.01
N LEU A 106 1.95 11.44 0.85
CA LEU A 106 1.90 11.57 2.30
C LEU A 106 3.25 11.10 2.84
N SER A 107 3.88 11.92 3.66
CA SER A 107 5.16 11.59 4.29
C SER A 107 5.03 11.68 5.81
N TYR A 108 5.60 10.70 6.48
CA TYR A 108 5.68 10.61 7.93
C TYR A 108 6.93 9.81 8.32
N THR A 109 7.40 10.01 9.54
CA THR A 109 8.57 9.28 10.04
C THR A 109 8.24 7.80 10.19
N SER A 110 9.04 6.95 9.54
CA SER A 110 8.96 5.50 9.65
C SER A 110 10.36 4.90 9.81
N GLY A 111 10.43 3.69 10.35
CA GLY A 111 11.66 2.95 10.51
C GLY A 111 11.71 1.75 9.58
N THR A 112 12.89 1.47 9.05
CA THR A 112 13.19 0.21 8.34
C THR A 112 14.15 -0.61 9.17
N LEU A 113 13.92 -1.91 9.26
CA LEU A 113 14.81 -2.83 9.93
C LEU A 113 15.09 -4.03 9.06
N TRP A 114 16.14 -4.79 9.40
CA TRP A 114 16.47 -6.01 8.69
C TRP A 114 15.94 -7.21 9.49
N PRO A 115 14.80 -7.81 9.12
CA PRO A 115 14.09 -8.74 10.01
C PRO A 115 14.95 -9.93 10.42
N TYR A 116 15.69 -10.50 9.48
CA TYR A 116 16.60 -11.61 9.73
C TYR A 116 17.65 -11.28 10.81
N LYS A 117 18.33 -10.13 10.70
CA LYS A 117 19.34 -9.72 11.69
C LYS A 117 18.72 -9.39 13.05
N LEU A 118 17.53 -8.81 13.07
CA LEU A 118 16.80 -8.55 14.31
C LEU A 118 16.52 -9.86 15.05
N ILE A 119 15.91 -10.83 14.37
CA ILE A 119 15.53 -12.10 14.99
C ILE A 119 16.77 -12.89 15.42
N LEU A 120 17.82 -12.98 14.61
CA LEU A 120 19.06 -13.63 15.04
C LEU A 120 19.75 -12.91 16.19
N GLY A 121 19.72 -11.58 16.20
CA GLY A 121 20.25 -10.77 17.30
C GLY A 121 19.47 -10.98 18.61
N LEU A 122 18.16 -11.18 18.54
CA LEU A 122 17.34 -11.54 19.71
C LEU A 122 17.63 -12.98 20.15
N LEU A 123 17.67 -13.93 19.22
CA LEU A 123 17.97 -15.33 19.49
C LEU A 123 19.34 -15.49 20.15
N SER A 124 20.35 -14.75 19.70
CA SER A 124 21.70 -14.81 20.27
C SER A 124 21.76 -14.34 21.73
N LYS A 125 20.75 -13.64 22.24
CA LYS A 125 20.67 -13.25 23.65
C LYS A 125 20.12 -14.34 24.55
N VAL A 126 19.44 -15.34 23.98
CA VAL A 126 18.74 -16.38 24.74
C VAL A 126 19.23 -17.80 24.44
N ALA A 127 19.95 -18.00 23.32
CA ALA A 127 20.37 -19.31 22.85
C ALA A 127 21.28 -20.08 23.82
N ASP A 128 22.13 -19.37 24.58
CA ASP A 128 23.05 -19.99 25.55
C ASP A 128 22.42 -20.25 26.93
N SER A 129 21.15 -19.84 27.12
CA SER A 129 20.45 -20.09 28.38
C SER A 129 20.14 -21.58 28.54
N PRO A 130 20.41 -22.21 29.70
CA PRO A 130 20.04 -23.60 29.94
C PRO A 130 18.52 -23.83 29.93
N ALA A 131 17.72 -22.77 30.00
CA ALA A 131 16.26 -22.83 29.92
C ALA A 131 15.72 -22.89 28.48
N VAL A 132 16.56 -22.65 27.48
CA VAL A 132 16.16 -22.57 26.07
C VAL A 132 16.82 -23.70 25.29
N ASN A 133 16.03 -24.44 24.54
CA ASN A 133 16.52 -25.47 23.63
C ASN A 133 16.02 -25.17 22.21
N VAL A 134 16.94 -24.85 21.31
CA VAL A 134 16.65 -24.45 19.92
C VAL A 134 16.94 -25.62 18.99
N GLN A 135 15.94 -26.05 18.21
CA GLN A 135 16.06 -27.16 17.26
C GLN A 135 15.65 -26.72 15.86
N ALA A 136 16.60 -26.21 15.07
CA ALA A 136 16.40 -25.98 13.64
C ALA A 136 16.21 -27.31 12.88
N PHE A 137 15.71 -27.26 11.64
CA PHE A 137 15.50 -28.43 10.77
C PHE A 137 14.63 -29.54 11.39
N THR A 138 13.64 -29.16 12.20
CA THR A 138 12.79 -30.11 12.95
C THR A 138 11.32 -29.77 12.73
N PRO A 139 10.76 -30.09 11.55
CA PRO A 139 9.37 -29.79 11.26
C PRO A 139 8.45 -30.61 12.16
N VAL A 140 7.48 -29.94 12.78
CA VAL A 140 6.38 -30.60 13.50
C VAL A 140 5.40 -31.14 12.47
N THR A 141 5.07 -32.42 12.56
CA THR A 141 4.17 -33.10 11.61
C THR A 141 2.76 -33.31 12.16
N SER A 142 2.60 -33.38 13.49
CA SER A 142 1.30 -33.45 14.15
C SER A 142 1.42 -33.16 15.65
N VAL A 143 0.28 -32.80 16.26
CA VAL A 143 0.14 -32.63 17.71
C VAL A 143 -1.07 -33.43 18.18
N VAL A 144 -0.88 -34.31 19.17
CA VAL A 144 -1.93 -35.13 19.76
C VAL A 144 -2.10 -34.75 21.22
N SER A 145 -3.35 -34.59 21.68
CA SER A 145 -3.67 -34.21 23.07
C SER A 145 -4.30 -35.38 23.81
N ASP A 146 -3.92 -35.57 25.07
CA ASP A 146 -4.47 -36.55 25.99
C ASP A 146 -4.72 -35.95 27.39
N SER A 147 -5.17 -36.76 28.35
CA SER A 147 -5.43 -36.32 29.73
C SER A 147 -4.18 -35.79 30.46
N SER A 148 -2.99 -36.06 29.95
CA SER A 148 -1.70 -35.71 30.54
C SER A 148 -0.96 -34.60 29.78
N GLY A 149 -1.58 -33.99 28.76
CA GLY A 149 -1.05 -32.85 28.01
C GLY A 149 -1.03 -33.09 26.49
N HIS A 150 0.05 -32.66 25.86
CA HIS A 150 0.24 -32.69 24.40
C HIS A 150 1.52 -33.43 24.03
N ILE A 151 1.46 -34.23 22.97
CA ILE A 151 2.60 -34.88 22.32
C ILE A 151 2.80 -34.26 20.95
N ILE A 152 4.00 -33.72 20.70
CA ILE A 152 4.40 -33.10 19.45
C ILE A 152 5.27 -34.10 18.70
N HIS A 153 4.85 -34.47 17.49
CA HIS A 153 5.57 -35.42 16.65
C HIS A 153 6.44 -34.70 15.62
N THR A 154 7.67 -35.21 15.44
CA THR A 154 8.63 -34.74 14.44
C THR A 154 9.37 -35.96 13.86
N PRO A 155 10.02 -35.84 12.68
CA PRO A 155 10.86 -36.92 12.14
C PRO A 155 12.06 -37.29 13.04
N ARG A 156 12.44 -36.42 13.98
CA ARG A 156 13.59 -36.60 14.88
C ARG A 156 13.20 -37.10 16.28
N GLY A 157 11.93 -37.45 16.49
CA GLY A 157 11.40 -37.88 17.78
C GLY A 157 10.20 -37.05 18.22
N SER A 158 9.72 -37.30 19.45
CA SER A 158 8.54 -36.62 20.01
C SER A 158 8.85 -35.90 21.31
N VAL A 159 8.14 -34.82 21.59
CA VAL A 159 8.25 -34.03 22.81
C VAL A 159 6.88 -33.96 23.49
N ARG A 160 6.84 -34.16 24.82
CA ARG A 160 5.62 -34.00 25.62
C ARG A 160 5.66 -32.68 26.39
N THR A 161 4.52 -32.00 26.47
CA THR A 161 4.36 -30.72 27.18
C THR A 161 2.93 -30.57 27.70
N SER A 162 2.74 -29.73 28.72
CA SER A 162 1.40 -29.32 29.17
C SER A 162 0.81 -28.16 28.39
N LYS A 163 1.62 -27.44 27.59
CA LYS A 163 1.20 -26.26 26.81
C LYS A 163 1.90 -26.21 25.46
N VAL A 164 1.16 -25.79 24.43
CA VAL A 164 1.66 -25.58 23.06
C VAL A 164 1.29 -24.17 22.61
N VAL A 165 2.23 -23.48 21.96
CA VAL A 165 2.02 -22.18 21.32
C VAL A 165 2.32 -22.34 19.83
N TYR A 166 1.37 -22.00 18.97
CA TYR A 166 1.51 -22.08 17.52
C TYR A 166 1.93 -20.70 16.98
N ALA A 167 3.11 -20.64 16.39
CA ALA A 167 3.69 -19.42 15.81
C ALA A 167 4.27 -19.68 14.41
N SER A 168 3.62 -20.55 13.63
CA SER A 168 4.08 -21.02 12.31
C SER A 168 3.52 -20.21 11.13
N ASN A 169 2.90 -19.06 11.38
CA ASN A 169 2.43 -18.11 10.37
C ASN A 169 1.55 -18.82 9.30
N ALA A 170 1.87 -18.65 8.02
CA ALA A 170 1.16 -19.20 6.86
C ALA A 170 0.97 -20.73 6.90
N TYR A 171 1.79 -21.45 7.67
CA TYR A 171 1.74 -22.91 7.81
C TYR A 171 0.86 -23.40 8.96
N THR A 172 0.26 -22.48 9.74
CA THR A 172 -0.52 -22.82 10.95
C THR A 172 -1.68 -23.77 10.64
N SER A 173 -2.40 -23.54 9.54
CA SER A 173 -3.54 -24.36 9.14
C SER A 173 -3.17 -25.81 8.78
N GLY A 174 -1.89 -26.10 8.50
CA GLY A 174 -1.41 -27.46 8.30
C GLY A 174 -1.39 -28.29 9.58
N LEU A 175 -1.27 -27.66 10.76
CA LEU A 175 -1.37 -28.31 12.07
C LEU A 175 -2.74 -28.13 12.72
N LEU A 176 -3.45 -27.04 12.39
CA LEU A 176 -4.75 -26.69 12.93
C LEU A 176 -5.75 -26.39 11.80
N PRO A 177 -6.32 -27.42 11.15
CA PRO A 177 -7.19 -27.27 9.98
C PRO A 177 -8.42 -26.38 10.20
N GLU A 178 -8.89 -26.25 11.45
CA GLU A 178 -9.97 -25.37 11.85
C GLU A 178 -9.71 -23.89 11.56
N TYR A 179 -8.44 -23.48 11.42
CA TYR A 179 -8.07 -22.11 11.03
C TYR A 179 -7.89 -21.93 9.53
N SER A 180 -8.15 -22.95 8.69
CA SER A 180 -7.97 -22.86 7.22
C SER A 180 -8.77 -21.73 6.56
N ALA A 181 -9.92 -21.35 7.13
CA ALA A 181 -10.72 -20.21 6.66
C ALA A 181 -10.16 -18.85 7.14
N SER A 182 -9.42 -18.83 8.24
CA SER A 182 -8.95 -17.62 8.91
C SER A 182 -7.46 -17.34 8.69
N ILE A 183 -6.67 -18.34 8.30
CA ILE A 183 -5.23 -18.22 8.03
C ILE A 183 -4.99 -18.85 6.66
N VAL A 184 -5.02 -18.01 5.63
CA VAL A 184 -4.77 -18.43 4.25
C VAL A 184 -3.34 -18.06 3.87
N PRO A 185 -2.50 -19.03 3.48
CA PRO A 185 -1.16 -18.74 2.99
C PRO A 185 -1.25 -18.01 1.67
N CYS A 186 -0.54 -16.89 1.57
CA CYS A 186 -0.45 -16.11 0.36
C CYS A 186 1.00 -15.93 -0.05
N ARG A 187 1.29 -16.06 -1.34
CA ARG A 187 2.64 -15.86 -1.87
C ARG A 187 2.80 -14.42 -2.32
N GLY A 188 3.79 -13.73 -1.75
CA GLY A 188 4.26 -12.43 -2.18
C GLY A 188 5.53 -12.52 -3.02
N ILE A 189 5.90 -11.41 -3.67
CA ILE A 189 7.14 -11.29 -4.45
C ILE A 189 7.92 -10.04 -4.03
N CYS A 190 9.24 -10.18 -4.01
CA CYS A 190 10.17 -9.10 -3.69
C CYS A 190 11.43 -9.25 -4.53
N CYS A 191 12.11 -8.15 -4.81
CA CYS A 191 13.37 -8.16 -5.53
C CYS A 191 14.39 -7.17 -4.95
N HIS A 192 15.65 -7.47 -5.24
CA HIS A 192 16.80 -6.60 -5.03
C HIS A 192 17.19 -6.01 -6.37
N ILE A 193 17.03 -4.69 -6.51
CA ILE A 193 17.50 -3.95 -7.68
C ILE A 193 18.89 -3.41 -7.36
N GLY A 194 19.86 -3.82 -8.19
CA GLY A 194 21.25 -3.39 -8.12
C GLY A 194 21.53 -2.19 -9.02
N ILE A 195 22.70 -1.58 -8.80
CA ILE A 195 23.25 -0.50 -9.62
C ILE A 195 24.49 -1.05 -10.34
N PRO A 196 24.70 -0.75 -11.64
CA PRO A 196 25.89 -1.15 -12.35
C PRO A 196 27.17 -0.61 -11.69
N GLU A 197 28.27 -1.35 -11.83
CA GLU A 197 29.58 -0.91 -11.35
C GLU A 197 29.97 0.44 -11.99
N GLY A 198 30.55 1.33 -11.19
CA GLY A 198 30.95 2.68 -11.64
C GLY A 198 29.79 3.69 -11.78
N LYS A 199 28.55 3.29 -11.51
CA LYS A 199 27.40 4.20 -11.45
C LYS A 199 27.04 4.52 -9.99
N THR A 200 26.60 5.76 -9.76
CA THR A 200 26.08 6.20 -8.46
C THR A 200 24.56 6.22 -8.52
N ALA A 201 23.91 5.56 -7.55
CA ALA A 201 22.47 5.62 -7.41
C ALA A 201 22.01 7.07 -7.15
N PRO A 202 21.01 7.59 -7.86
CA PRO A 202 20.37 8.84 -7.47
C PRO A 202 19.77 8.69 -6.07
N PHE A 203 19.92 9.71 -5.24
CA PHE A 203 19.52 9.66 -3.84
C PHE A 203 18.00 9.55 -3.69
N LEU A 204 17.53 8.56 -2.92
CA LEU A 204 16.14 8.42 -2.51
C LEU A 204 16.04 8.48 -0.98
N PRO A 205 15.54 9.60 -0.42
CA PRO A 205 15.58 9.85 1.03
C PRO A 205 14.55 9.07 1.85
N TYR A 206 13.57 8.42 1.21
CA TYR A 206 12.43 7.82 1.88
C TYR A 206 12.32 6.31 1.61
N SER A 207 11.55 5.64 2.46
CA SER A 207 10.86 4.40 2.10
C SER A 207 9.50 4.76 1.52
N TYR A 208 9.01 3.96 0.58
CA TYR A 208 7.83 4.29 -0.20
C TYR A 208 6.77 3.20 -0.10
N GLY A 209 5.52 3.62 0.06
CA GLY A 209 4.35 2.89 -0.42
C GLY A 209 3.85 3.57 -1.69
N ILE A 210 3.78 2.84 -2.79
CA ILE A 210 3.50 3.35 -4.13
C ILE A 210 2.19 2.75 -4.62
N GLY A 211 1.12 3.55 -4.62
CA GLY A 211 -0.15 3.15 -5.21
C GLY A 211 -0.08 2.99 -6.73
N THR A 212 -1.04 2.27 -7.30
CA THR A 212 -1.16 2.11 -8.76
C THR A 212 -1.66 3.40 -9.42
N LYS A 213 -1.42 3.56 -10.73
CA LYS A 213 -1.86 4.76 -11.49
C LYS A 213 -3.39 4.91 -11.51
N THR A 214 -4.11 3.79 -11.46
CA THR A 214 -5.57 3.66 -11.49
C THR A 214 -6.20 3.74 -10.09
N GLY A 215 -5.39 3.80 -9.03
CA GLY A 215 -5.88 3.83 -7.66
C GLY A 215 -6.41 2.48 -7.15
N GLU A 216 -6.11 1.40 -7.87
CA GLU A 216 -6.33 0.02 -7.44
C GLU A 216 -5.36 -0.35 -6.30
N SER A 217 -5.85 -1.18 -5.38
CA SER A 217 -5.02 -1.82 -4.35
C SER A 217 -3.95 -2.72 -4.98
N GLY A 218 -2.87 -3.01 -4.25
CA GLY A 218 -1.81 -3.89 -4.73
C GLY A 218 -0.63 -3.18 -5.39
N GLY A 219 -0.30 -1.98 -4.90
CA GLY A 219 0.87 -1.22 -5.30
C GLY A 219 2.21 -1.85 -4.87
N SER A 220 3.31 -1.11 -5.02
CA SER A 220 4.66 -1.55 -4.63
C SER A 220 5.12 -0.86 -3.36
N TYR A 221 5.88 -1.54 -2.53
CA TYR A 221 6.61 -0.93 -1.41
C TYR A 221 8.12 -1.01 -1.67
N LEU A 222 8.85 0.03 -1.31
CA LEU A 222 10.26 0.20 -1.68
C LEU A 222 11.08 0.74 -0.51
N ILE A 223 12.27 0.18 -0.32
CA ILE A 223 13.26 0.63 0.65
C ILE A 223 14.59 0.87 -0.08
N SER A 224 15.17 2.06 0.10
CA SER A 224 16.54 2.35 -0.32
C SER A 224 17.56 1.84 0.72
N ARG A 225 18.65 1.25 0.24
CA ARG A 225 19.75 0.78 1.09
C ARG A 225 20.91 1.78 1.08
N PRO A 226 21.76 1.79 2.13
CA PRO A 226 22.93 2.68 2.19
C PRO A 226 23.94 2.53 1.04
N ASP A 227 23.97 1.38 0.38
CA ASP A 227 24.81 1.12 -0.80
C ASP A 227 24.19 1.61 -2.12
N GLY A 228 23.05 2.30 -2.05
CA GLY A 228 22.31 2.80 -3.21
C GLY A 228 21.42 1.76 -3.89
N SER A 229 21.48 0.49 -3.48
CA SER A 229 20.59 -0.54 -4.00
C SER A 229 19.19 -0.47 -3.39
N ILE A 230 18.24 -1.16 -4.00
CA ILE A 230 16.82 -1.01 -3.69
C ILE A 230 16.21 -2.37 -3.39
N ILE A 231 15.42 -2.46 -2.32
CA ILE A 231 14.52 -3.60 -2.08
C ILE A 231 13.11 -3.15 -2.41
N VAL A 232 12.44 -3.85 -3.31
CA VAL A 232 11.07 -3.52 -3.73
C VAL A 232 10.22 -4.78 -3.85
N GLY A 233 8.99 -4.72 -3.38
CA GLY A 233 8.04 -5.83 -3.45
C GLY A 233 6.60 -5.37 -3.51
N GLY A 234 5.67 -6.32 -3.50
CA GLY A 234 4.25 -6.08 -3.71
C GLY A 234 3.88 -6.29 -5.18
N ALA A 235 3.35 -5.25 -5.82
CA ALA A 235 2.81 -5.31 -7.19
C ALA A 235 1.67 -6.32 -7.36
N GLN A 236 0.87 -6.52 -6.31
CA GLN A 236 -0.27 -7.45 -6.33
C GLN A 236 -1.24 -7.15 -7.48
N CYS A 237 -1.33 -5.90 -7.94
CA CYS A 237 -2.15 -5.55 -9.10
C CYS A 237 -1.78 -6.31 -10.39
N THR A 238 -0.56 -6.84 -10.53
CA THR A 238 -0.15 -7.60 -11.73
C THR A 238 -0.56 -9.07 -11.67
N PHE A 239 -0.96 -9.58 -10.51
CA PHE A 239 -1.24 -11.01 -10.32
C PHE A 239 -2.48 -11.31 -9.47
N ILE A 240 -3.25 -10.29 -9.06
CA ILE A 240 -4.43 -10.45 -8.19
C ILE A 240 -5.42 -11.49 -8.74
N ASP A 241 -5.60 -11.52 -10.07
CA ASP A 241 -6.51 -12.45 -10.76
C ASP A 241 -5.95 -13.88 -10.89
N ARG A 242 -4.64 -14.05 -10.72
CA ARG A 242 -3.94 -15.35 -10.80
C ARG A 242 -3.86 -16.02 -9.44
N LYS A 243 -5.01 -16.18 -8.79
CA LYS A 243 -5.13 -16.81 -7.46
C LYS A 243 -4.45 -18.17 -7.38
N ASP A 244 -4.43 -18.92 -8.48
CA ASP A 244 -3.69 -20.20 -8.62
C ASP A 244 -2.19 -20.08 -8.32
N GLN A 245 -1.62 -18.88 -8.41
CA GLN A 245 -0.21 -18.61 -8.15
C GLN A 245 0.05 -17.86 -6.85
N TRP A 246 -0.94 -17.44 -6.09
CA TRP A 246 -0.66 -16.66 -4.89
C TRP A 246 -1.60 -16.91 -3.73
N TYR A 247 -2.83 -17.37 -3.94
CA TYR A 247 -3.81 -17.56 -2.89
C TYR A 247 -3.91 -19.03 -2.50
N ALA A 248 -3.79 -19.33 -1.22
CA ALA A 248 -3.66 -20.69 -0.70
C ALA A 248 -2.45 -21.45 -1.28
N VAL A 249 -1.37 -20.72 -1.60
CA VAL A 249 -0.12 -21.27 -2.13
C VAL A 249 0.96 -21.14 -1.07
N ILE A 250 1.50 -22.28 -0.64
CA ILE A 250 2.60 -22.36 0.35
C ILE A 250 3.98 -22.50 -0.30
N ASP A 251 4.03 -22.95 -1.55
CA ASP A 251 5.28 -23.17 -2.28
C ASP A 251 5.89 -21.84 -2.72
N ASP A 252 6.97 -21.45 -2.04
CA ASP A 252 7.76 -20.25 -2.34
C ASP A 252 9.03 -20.55 -3.15
N SER A 253 9.16 -21.76 -3.72
CA SER A 253 10.28 -22.12 -4.60
C SER A 253 10.14 -21.61 -6.03
N THR A 254 8.94 -21.13 -6.40
CA THR A 254 8.61 -20.66 -7.74
C THR A 254 8.10 -19.22 -7.72
N LEU A 255 8.43 -18.45 -8.76
CA LEU A 255 7.98 -17.06 -8.91
C LEU A 255 6.52 -16.97 -9.32
N ILE A 256 5.97 -15.76 -9.21
CA ILE A 256 4.65 -15.40 -9.74
C ILE A 256 4.84 -14.92 -11.18
N GLU A 257 4.42 -15.73 -12.15
CA GLU A 257 4.69 -15.55 -13.58
C GLU A 257 4.29 -14.17 -14.13
N PRO A 258 3.09 -13.64 -13.84
CA PRO A 258 2.71 -12.29 -14.30
C PRO A 258 3.62 -11.16 -13.80
N THR A 259 4.36 -11.37 -12.71
CA THR A 259 5.06 -10.31 -11.98
C THR A 259 6.56 -10.41 -12.08
N LYS A 260 7.11 -11.55 -12.52
CA LYS A 260 8.55 -11.82 -12.52
C LYS A 260 9.37 -10.74 -13.24
N ASP A 261 8.81 -10.12 -14.27
CA ASP A 261 9.45 -9.08 -15.08
C ASP A 261 8.95 -7.66 -14.75
N TYR A 262 7.99 -7.49 -13.84
CA TYR A 262 7.35 -6.21 -13.56
C TYR A 262 8.32 -5.14 -13.06
N TYR A 263 9.36 -5.58 -12.33
CA TYR A 263 10.37 -4.71 -11.76
C TYR A 263 11.54 -4.40 -12.70
N ASN A 264 11.54 -4.96 -13.91
CA ASN A 264 12.50 -4.56 -14.93
C ASN A 264 12.31 -3.08 -15.27
N ASP A 265 13.42 -2.35 -15.30
CA ASP A 265 13.49 -0.91 -15.50
C ASP A 265 12.61 -0.08 -14.53
N PHE A 266 12.22 -0.66 -13.38
CA PHE A 266 11.27 -0.06 -12.46
C PHE A 266 11.72 1.31 -11.99
N MET A 267 13.00 1.47 -11.66
CA MET A 267 13.53 2.72 -11.15
C MET A 267 13.51 3.79 -12.25
N GLN A 268 13.98 3.43 -13.45
CA GLN A 268 14.05 4.27 -14.64
C GLN A 268 12.66 4.80 -15.02
N ARG A 269 11.63 3.94 -14.98
CA ARG A 269 10.26 4.33 -15.34
C ARG A 269 9.51 5.07 -14.24
N THR A 270 9.94 4.94 -12.97
CA THR A 270 9.16 5.41 -11.81
C THR A 270 9.74 6.68 -11.18
N PHE A 271 11.06 6.79 -11.05
CA PHE A 271 11.71 7.87 -10.30
C PHE A 271 12.47 8.84 -11.21
N LYS A 272 12.34 10.14 -10.93
CA LYS A 272 13.14 11.18 -11.59
C LYS A 272 14.61 11.05 -11.20
N GLY A 273 15.50 11.26 -12.16
CA GLY A 273 16.95 11.13 -11.99
C GLY A 273 17.47 9.70 -12.18
N TRP A 274 16.59 8.70 -12.25
CA TRP A 274 16.95 7.29 -12.41
C TRP A 274 16.97 6.83 -13.86
N GLU A 275 16.59 7.67 -14.82
CA GLU A 275 16.47 7.35 -16.25
C GLU A 275 17.72 6.63 -16.80
N ASP A 276 18.90 7.17 -16.50
CA ASP A 276 20.19 6.67 -17.00
C ASP A 276 21.00 5.89 -15.95
N SER A 277 20.33 5.46 -14.88
CA SER A 277 20.95 4.72 -13.77
C SER A 277 21.49 3.35 -14.20
N GLY A 278 20.83 2.73 -15.19
CA GLY A 278 21.10 1.33 -15.58
C GLY A 278 20.73 0.33 -14.47
N ALA A 279 19.90 0.73 -13.51
CA ALA A 279 19.46 -0.14 -12.42
C ALA A 279 18.79 -1.41 -12.96
N TYR A 280 19.09 -2.56 -12.36
CA TYR A 280 18.62 -3.85 -12.87
C TYR A 280 18.18 -4.76 -11.74
N VAL A 281 17.23 -5.67 -12.01
CA VAL A 281 16.83 -6.70 -11.06
C VAL A 281 17.99 -7.68 -10.90
N LYS A 282 18.65 -7.64 -9.74
CA LYS A 282 19.79 -8.49 -9.42
C LYS A 282 19.32 -9.85 -8.91
N GLU A 283 18.36 -9.83 -8.00
CA GLU A 283 17.76 -11.02 -7.39
C GLU A 283 16.26 -10.81 -7.23
N ILE A 284 15.47 -11.87 -7.40
CA ILE A 284 14.02 -11.87 -7.21
C ILE A 284 13.62 -13.16 -6.50
N TRP A 285 12.70 -13.05 -5.55
CA TRP A 285 12.27 -14.18 -4.75
C TRP A 285 10.82 -14.03 -4.31
N THR A 286 10.26 -15.16 -3.91
CA THR A 286 8.93 -15.26 -3.31
C THR A 286 9.01 -15.55 -1.83
N GLY A 287 7.92 -15.30 -1.11
CA GLY A 287 7.79 -15.67 0.28
C GLY A 287 6.33 -15.85 0.66
N SER A 288 6.09 -16.72 1.65
CA SER A 288 4.75 -17.02 2.16
C SER A 288 4.38 -16.10 3.33
N GLU A 289 3.34 -15.31 3.14
CA GLU A 289 2.65 -14.51 4.16
C GLU A 289 1.29 -15.13 4.49
N CYS A 290 0.59 -14.64 5.51
CA CYS A 290 -0.77 -15.06 5.78
C CYS A 290 -1.74 -13.88 5.66
N PHE A 291 -2.87 -14.10 4.98
CA PHE A 291 -4.02 -13.21 5.06
C PHE A 291 -5.04 -13.80 6.01
N GLN A 292 -5.53 -12.95 6.91
CA GLN A 292 -6.71 -13.26 7.70
C GLN A 292 -7.97 -12.81 6.96
N ALA A 293 -8.95 -13.70 6.87
CA ALA A 293 -10.29 -13.33 6.43
C ALA A 293 -10.86 -12.30 7.42
N GLY A 294 -10.79 -11.01 7.06
CA GLY A 294 -11.26 -9.89 7.89
C GLY A 294 -10.18 -8.89 8.38
N GLY A 295 -8.88 -9.12 8.14
CA GLY A 295 -7.85 -8.06 8.24
C GLY A 295 -7.32 -7.67 9.63
N TYR A 296 -7.61 -8.40 10.71
CA TYR A 296 -7.06 -8.17 12.07
C TYR A 296 -6.30 -9.40 12.54
N PRO A 297 -5.21 -9.31 13.33
CA PRO A 297 -4.53 -10.49 13.88
C PRO A 297 -5.42 -11.28 14.86
N LEU A 298 -5.26 -12.61 14.92
CA LEU A 298 -5.90 -13.48 15.91
C LEU A 298 -5.45 -13.06 17.33
N GLY A 299 -6.43 -12.67 18.15
CA GLY A 299 -6.26 -12.38 19.57
C GLY A 299 -6.21 -13.63 20.43
#